data_AF-A0A4Q3WDG4-F1
#
_entry.id   AF-A0A4Q3WDG4-F1
#
_cell.length_a   1.000
_cell.length_b   1.000
_cell.length_c   1.000
_cell.angle_alpha   90.00
_cell.angle_beta   90.00
_cell.angle_gamma   90.00
#
_symmetry.space_group_name_H-M   'P 1'
#
loop_
_entity.id
_entity.type
_entity.pdbx_description
1 polymer ?
#
loop_
_entity_poly.entity_id
_entity_poly.type
_entity_poly.pdbx_seq_one_letter_code
_entity_poly.pdbx_strand_id
1 'polypeptide(L)'
;MLSTLPLPVQAGFWGLFSGSALVLGALIGFFAKVPQRIVAAVMAFGSGVLISALSFELVDEAYTRGGFAATAIGFLGGALVYTVANWVLAKMG
;
A
#
# COMPACT_ATOMS: atom_id res chain seq x y z
N MET A 1 16.05 -16.93 19.46
CA MET A 1 17.30 -16.29 19.02
C MET A 1 17.08 -15.14 18.02
N LEU A 2 15.96 -14.40 18.09
CA LEU A 2 15.73 -13.14 17.35
C LEU A 2 15.47 -11.95 18.30
N SER A 3 15.53 -12.18 19.61
CA SER A 3 15.11 -11.25 20.67
C SER A 3 16.21 -10.26 21.09
N THR A 4 17.35 -10.21 20.39
CA THR A 4 18.52 -9.38 20.75
C THR A 4 18.94 -8.37 19.68
N LEU A 5 18.20 -8.23 18.57
CA LEU A 5 18.52 -7.26 17.52
C LEU A 5 17.85 -5.90 17.80
N PRO A 6 18.52 -4.76 17.52
CA PRO A 6 17.92 -3.44 17.64
C PRO A 6 16.64 -3.31 16.78
N LEU A 7 15.56 -2.73 17.33
CA LEU A 7 14.27 -2.55 16.63
C LEU A 7 14.38 -2.03 15.18
N PRO A 8 15.27 -1.07 14.84
CA PRO A 8 15.41 -0.59 13.46
C PRO A 8 15.89 -1.66 12.49
N VAL A 9 16.77 -2.58 12.94
CA VAL A 9 17.31 -3.66 12.12
C VAL A 9 16.22 -4.68 11.83
N GLN A 10 15.39 -5.01 12.83
CA GLN A 10 14.26 -5.92 12.66
C GLN A 10 13.18 -5.37 11.73
N ALA A 11 12.82 -4.09 11.87
CA ALA A 11 11.90 -3.41 10.96
C ALA A 11 12.48 -3.33 9.53
N GLY A 12 13.78 -3.06 9.41
CA GLY A 12 14.50 -3.08 8.14
C GLY A 12 14.47 -4.45 7.45
N PHE A 13 14.66 -5.55 8.18
CA PHE A 13 14.57 -6.90 7.64
C PHE A 13 13.15 -7.24 7.13
N TRP A 14 12.11 -6.94 7.91
CA TRP A 14 10.73 -7.16 7.48
C TRP A 14 10.33 -6.28 6.29
N GLY A 15 10.78 -5.01 6.29
CA GLY A 15 10.58 -4.10 5.18
C GLY A 15 11.29 -4.57 3.91
N LEU A 16 12.54 -5.05 4.02
CA LEU A 16 13.28 -5.61 2.89
C LEU A 16 12.62 -6.90 2.38
N PHE A 17 12.14 -7.75 3.28
CA PHE A 17 11.45 -8.98 2.92
C PHE A 17 10.14 -8.69 2.17
N SER A 18 9.31 -7.77 2.69
CA SER A 18 8.07 -7.34 2.04
C SER A 18 8.35 -6.64 0.70
N GLY A 19 9.33 -5.73 0.67
CA GLY A 19 9.75 -5.00 -0.54
C GLY A 19 10.34 -5.90 -1.62
N SER A 20 10.99 -7.01 -1.25
CA SER A 20 11.54 -7.96 -2.22
C SER A 20 10.46 -8.57 -3.11
N ALA A 21 9.23 -8.73 -2.61
CA ALA A 21 8.10 -9.21 -3.40
C ALA A 21 7.75 -8.26 -4.56
N LEU A 22 7.88 -6.95 -4.36
CA LEU A 22 7.69 -5.95 -5.42
C LEU A 22 8.76 -6.06 -6.50
N VAL A 23 10.03 -6.22 -6.10
CA VAL A 23 11.16 -6.36 -7.03
C VAL A 23 10.99 -7.64 -7.86
N LEU A 24 10.64 -8.75 -7.23
CA LEU A 24 10.38 -10.01 -7.92
C LEU A 24 9.17 -9.89 -8.87
N GLY A 25 8.08 -9.27 -8.44
CA GLY A 25 6.90 -9.03 -9.27
C GLY A 25 7.20 -8.15 -10.49
N ALA A 26 7.97 -7.08 -10.32
CA ALA A 26 8.41 -6.22 -11.40
C ALA A 26 9.34 -6.93 -12.39
N LEU A 27 10.27 -7.75 -11.89
CA LEU A 27 11.17 -8.54 -12.71
C LEU A 27 10.38 -9.53 -13.58
N ILE A 28 9.43 -10.26 -12.99
CA ILE A 28 8.56 -11.18 -13.72
C ILE A 28 7.71 -10.41 -14.76
N GLY A 29 7.12 -9.28 -14.39
CA GLY A 29 6.32 -8.45 -15.30
C GLY A 29 7.12 -7.84 -16.46
N PHE A 30 8.42 -7.62 -16.28
CA PHE A 30 9.32 -7.11 -17.32
C PHE A 30 9.77 -8.19 -18.30
N PHE A 31 10.12 -9.38 -17.80
CA PHE A 31 10.63 -10.47 -18.66
C PHE A 31 9.53 -11.35 -19.28
N ALA A 32 8.38 -11.50 -18.62
CA ALA A 32 7.28 -12.32 -19.10
C ALA A 32 6.21 -11.47 -19.79
N LYS A 33 5.77 -11.88 -20.99
CA LYS A 33 4.57 -11.33 -21.63
C LYS A 33 3.33 -11.89 -20.93
N VAL A 34 2.90 -11.22 -19.87
CA VAL A 34 1.71 -11.62 -19.09
C VAL A 34 0.44 -11.19 -19.83
N PRO A 35 -0.54 -12.08 -20.06
CA PRO A 35 -1.79 -11.71 -20.68
C PRO A 35 -2.59 -10.74 -19.80
N GLN A 36 -3.28 -9.79 -20.45
CA GLN A 36 -4.04 -8.72 -19.79
C GLN A 36 -5.03 -9.22 -18.72
N ARG A 37 -5.63 -10.40 -18.91
CA ARG A 37 -6.57 -10.99 -17.95
C ARG A 37 -5.92 -11.33 -16.61
N ILE A 38 -4.67 -11.79 -16.61
CA ILE A 38 -3.93 -12.09 -15.39
C ILE A 38 -3.54 -10.78 -14.70
N VAL A 39 -3.07 -9.79 -15.47
CA VAL A 39 -2.76 -8.46 -14.92
C VAL A 39 -4.00 -7.85 -14.26
N ALA A 40 -5.15 -7.89 -14.93
CA ALA A 40 -6.41 -7.40 -14.38
C ALA A 40 -6.82 -8.16 -13.09
N ALA A 41 -6.65 -9.49 -13.06
CA ALA A 41 -6.94 -10.29 -11.87
C ALA A 41 -6.03 -9.94 -10.69
N VAL A 42 -4.73 -9.78 -10.93
CA VAL A 42 -3.75 -9.37 -9.91
C VAL A 42 -4.04 -7.96 -9.41
N MET A 43 -4.34 -7.01 -10.31
CA MET A 43 -4.68 -5.64 -9.94
C MET A 43 -5.98 -5.57 -9.12
N ALA A 44 -6.99 -6.35 -9.49
CA ALA A 44 -8.25 -6.44 -8.73
C ALA A 44 -8.01 -7.04 -7.33
N PHE A 45 -7.23 -8.12 -7.24
CA PHE A 45 -6.85 -8.72 -5.97
C PHE A 45 -6.07 -7.74 -5.08
N GLY A 46 -5.03 -7.12 -5.61
CA GLY A 46 -4.21 -6.16 -4.88
C GLY A 46 -5.02 -4.96 -4.38
N SER A 47 -5.89 -4.41 -5.22
CA SER A 47 -6.78 -3.31 -4.83
C SER A 47 -7.75 -3.74 -3.71
N GLY A 48 -8.30 -4.95 -3.80
CA GLY A 48 -9.18 -5.51 -2.75
C GLY A 48 -8.45 -5.68 -1.41
N VAL A 49 -7.23 -6.21 -1.42
CA VAL A 49 -6.39 -6.35 -0.21
C VAL A 49 -6.10 -4.99 0.42
N LEU A 50 -5.71 -4.00 -0.39
CA LEU A 50 -5.46 -2.64 0.10
C LEU A 50 -6.70 -2.00 0.71
N ILE A 51 -7.87 -2.11 0.07
CA ILE A 51 -9.14 -1.57 0.61
C ILE A 51 -9.49 -2.25 1.94
N SER A 52 -9.30 -3.56 2.05
CA SER A 52 -9.54 -4.31 3.28
C SER A 52 -8.64 -3.85 4.42
N ALA A 53 -7.33 -3.78 4.19
CA ALA A 53 -6.36 -3.31 5.17
C ALA A 53 -6.65 -1.85 5.59
N LEU A 54 -6.98 -0.98 4.64
CA LEU A 54 -7.36 0.40 4.93
C LEU A 54 -8.60 0.48 5.84
N SER A 55 -9.62 -0.33 5.55
CA SER A 55 -10.90 -0.26 6.27
C SER A 55 -10.82 -0.84 7.69
N PHE A 56 -10.08 -1.94 7.88
CA PHE A 56 -10.03 -2.64 9.17
C PHE A 56 -8.81 -2.28 10.02
N GLU A 57 -7.64 -2.06 9.43
CA GLU A 57 -6.41 -1.78 10.20
C GLU A 57 -6.18 -0.28 10.39
N LEU A 58 -6.49 0.54 9.38
CA LEU A 58 -6.22 1.98 9.46
C LEU A 58 -7.40 2.78 10.03
N VAL A 59 -8.62 2.58 9.50
CA VAL A 59 -9.79 3.37 9.91
C VAL A 59 -10.24 3.01 11.33
N ASP A 60 -10.22 1.72 11.70
CA ASP A 60 -10.60 1.27 13.05
C ASP A 60 -9.64 1.79 14.12
N GLU A 61 -8.34 1.72 13.85
CA GLU A 61 -7.29 2.22 14.74
C GLU A 61 -7.34 3.75 14.85
N ALA A 62 -7.52 4.46 13.72
CA ALA A 62 -7.65 5.91 13.71
C ALA A 62 -8.92 6.37 14.45
N TYR A 63 -10.03 5.66 14.31
CA TYR A 63 -11.26 5.92 15.02
C TYR A 63 -11.07 5.78 16.53
N THR A 64 -10.41 4.70 16.96
CA THR A 64 -10.13 4.42 18.37
C THR A 64 -9.21 5.47 19.00
N ARG A 65 -8.23 5.99 18.26
CA ARG A 65 -7.28 7.00 18.78
C ARG A 65 -7.77 8.45 18.69
N GLY A 66 -8.44 8.83 17.61
CA GLY A 66 -8.75 10.22 17.27
C GLY A 66 -10.24 10.55 17.13
N GLY A 67 -11.12 9.55 17.24
CA GLY A 67 -12.55 9.69 17.03
C GLY A 67 -12.95 9.84 15.55
N PHE A 68 -14.26 9.91 15.31
CA PHE A 68 -14.84 9.90 13.95
C PHE A 68 -14.37 11.08 13.09
N ALA A 69 -14.44 12.31 13.63
CA ALA A 69 -14.19 13.52 12.84
C ALA A 69 -12.73 13.61 12.37
N ALA A 70 -11.76 13.31 13.23
CA ALA A 70 -10.35 13.33 12.87
C ALA A 70 -10.03 12.25 11.81
N THR A 71 -10.61 11.06 11.97
CA THR A 71 -10.45 9.95 11.01
C THR A 71 -11.04 10.28 9.65
N ALA A 72 -12.26 10.81 9.61
CA ALA A 72 -12.93 11.18 8.38
C ALA A 72 -12.19 12.30 7.62
N ILE A 73 -11.74 13.34 8.34
CA ILE A 73 -10.97 14.44 7.74
C ILE A 73 -9.60 13.95 7.24
N GLY A 74 -8.91 13.12 8.02
CA GLY A 74 -7.62 12.55 7.62
C GLY A 74 -7.73 11.64 6.39
N PHE A 75 -8.75 10.78 6.36
CA PHE A 75 -9.00 9.87 5.23
C PHE A 75 -9.39 10.64 3.96
N LEU A 76 -10.37 11.54 4.05
CA LEU A 76 -10.81 12.35 2.90
C LEU A 76 -9.71 13.30 2.43
N GLY A 77 -8.96 13.89 3.36
CA GLY A 77 -7.81 14.74 3.06
C GLY A 77 -6.71 13.98 2.32
N GLY A 78 -6.35 12.78 2.81
CA GLY A 78 -5.39 11.90 2.14
C GLY A 78 -5.84 11.49 0.74
N ALA A 79 -7.11 11.10 0.58
CA ALA A 79 -7.68 10.76 -0.72
C ALA A 79 -7.62 11.95 -1.69
N LEU A 80 -8.02 13.15 -1.25
CA LEU A 80 -7.95 14.36 -2.06
C LEU A 80 -6.52 14.68 -2.50
N VAL A 81 -5.56 14.64 -1.57
CA VAL A 81 -4.14 14.92 -1.89
C VAL A 81 -3.62 13.92 -2.92
N TYR A 82 -3.89 12.62 -2.74
CA TYR A 82 -3.49 11.60 -3.70
C TYR A 82 -4.12 11.82 -5.07
N THR A 83 -5.44 12.08 -5.13
CA THR A 83 -6.15 12.31 -6.39
C THR A 83 -5.65 13.55 -7.11
N VAL A 84 -5.43 14.67 -6.40
CA VAL A 84 -4.91 15.91 -7.00
C VAL A 84 -3.49 15.69 -7.50
N ALA A 85 -2.62 15.05 -6.72
CA ALA A 85 -1.25 14.75 -7.13
C ALA A 85 -1.22 13.88 -8.40
N ASN A 86 -2.05 12.83 -8.44
CA ASN A 86 -2.17 11.95 -9.61
C ASN A 86 -2.72 12.70 -10.83
N TRP A 87 -3.70 13.58 -10.64
CA TRP A 87 -4.26 14.39 -11.72
C TRP A 87 -3.25 15.39 -12.29
N VAL A 88 -2.48 16.07 -11.43
CA VAL A 88 -1.40 16.98 -11.85
C VAL A 88 -0.33 16.20 -12.63
N LEU A 89 0.08 15.04 -12.12
CA LEU A 89 1.06 14.19 -12.78
C LEU A 89 0.60 13.74 -14.18
N ALA A 90 -0.67 13.33 -14.30
CA ALA A 90 -1.27 12.92 -15.57
C ALA A 90 -1.40 14.06 -16.60
N LYS A 91 -1.33 15.33 -16.15
CA LYS A 91 -1.39 16.51 -17.02
C LYS A 91 0.00 17.05 -17.41
N MET A 92 1.03 16.67 -16.65
CA MET A 92 2.43 17.07 -16.88
C MET A 92 3.23 16.02 -17.67
N GLY A 93 2.75 14.77 -17.74
CA GLY A 93 3.25 13.74 -18.65
C GLY A 93 2.48 13.71 -19.96
#